data_AF-A0A537AE91-F1
#
_entry.id   AF-A0A537AE91-F1
#
_cell.length_a   1.000
_cell.length_b   1.000
_cell.length_c   1.000
_cell.angle_alpha   90.00
_cell.angle_beta   90.00
_cell.angle_gamma   90.00
#
_symmetry.space_group_name_H-M   'P 1'
#
loop_
_entity.id
_entity.type
_entity.pdbx_description
1 polymer ?
#
loop_
_entity_poly.entity_id
_entity_poly.type
_entity_poly.pdbx_seq_one_letter_code
_entity_poly.pdbx_strand_id
1 'polypeptide(L)'
;MKENLRILPRGRISQWSRERIDKLSTAELRALLINAERLKETEVAALCNEILGARPRGHAPVRRDKRGLPAHGLVTRTKAFEMHGVSPRNRTWSRGGVRTDGAVVLTLRVDEVQPAAVGKACLLWGPNVAGSRPWSDSPGGQERLEHCRMALERGAAEGLLIYGAKTDRVDAQTVLKLQVEKRDDEYWATWIPQKHVVVREVD
;
A
#
# COMPACT_ATOMS: atom_id res chain seq x y z
N MET A 1 -6.26 -15.47 -46.06
CA MET A 1 -5.65 -14.42 -45.23
C MET A 1 -5.54 -13.15 -46.07
N LYS A 2 -6.25 -12.08 -45.69
CA LYS A 2 -6.12 -10.76 -46.34
C LYS A 2 -5.99 -9.72 -45.23
N GLU A 3 -4.79 -9.16 -45.09
CA GLU A 3 -4.52 -7.97 -44.30
C GLU A 3 -5.24 -6.79 -44.96
N ASN A 4 -6.18 -6.18 -44.23
CA ASN A 4 -6.77 -4.91 -44.62
C ASN A 4 -5.97 -3.79 -43.94
N LEU A 5 -4.91 -3.33 -44.61
CA LEU A 5 -4.25 -2.06 -44.32
C LEU A 5 -5.22 -0.92 -44.65
N ARG A 6 -6.02 -0.50 -43.66
CA ARG A 6 -6.79 0.74 -43.74
C ARG A 6 -5.83 1.91 -43.57
N ILE A 7 -5.42 2.46 -44.71
CA ILE A 7 -4.70 3.74 -44.79
C ILE A 7 -5.71 4.83 -44.44
N LEU A 8 -5.57 5.46 -43.26
CA LEU A 8 -6.41 6.57 -42.81
C LEU A 8 -5.79 7.92 -43.25
N PRO A 9 -6.58 8.87 -43.82
CA PRO A 9 -6.03 10.10 -44.37
C PRO A 9 -5.76 11.17 -43.30
N ARG A 10 -4.52 11.68 -43.38
CA ARG A 10 -3.88 12.95 -42.95
C ARG A 10 -4.56 13.86 -41.90
N GLY A 11 -3.81 14.02 -40.80
CA GLY A 11 -3.76 15.23 -39.98
C GLY A 11 -3.81 14.92 -38.48
N ARG A 12 -2.66 14.63 -37.86
CA ARG A 12 -2.49 14.27 -36.42
C ARG A 12 -2.99 12.88 -36.00
N ILE A 13 -3.94 12.27 -36.71
CA ILE A 13 -4.38 10.86 -36.53
C ILE A 13 -3.25 9.86 -36.87
N SER A 14 -2.31 10.25 -37.74
CA SER A 14 -1.14 9.44 -38.12
C SER A 14 -0.20 9.06 -36.96
N GLN A 15 -0.32 9.72 -35.80
CA GLN A 15 0.56 9.45 -34.65
C GLN A 15 0.05 8.34 -33.72
N TRP A 16 -1.25 8.01 -33.78
CA TRP A 16 -1.92 7.08 -32.85
C TRP A 16 -2.26 5.77 -33.55
N SER A 17 -1.23 5.00 -33.91
CA SER A 17 -1.41 3.63 -34.40
C SER A 17 -1.83 2.70 -33.27
N ARG A 18 -2.52 1.60 -33.61
CA ARG A 18 -2.92 0.55 -32.65
C ARG A 18 -1.74 0.07 -31.79
N GLU A 19 -0.57 -0.13 -32.41
CA GLU A 19 0.66 -0.54 -31.73
C GLU A 19 1.15 0.47 -30.70
N ARG A 20 0.95 1.78 -30.94
CA ARG A 20 1.35 2.82 -30.00
C ARG A 20 0.39 2.94 -28.83
N ILE A 21 -0.90 2.73 -29.09
CA ILE A 21 -1.96 2.75 -28.08
C ILE A 21 -1.85 1.52 -27.16
N ASP A 22 -1.46 0.36 -27.69
CA ASP A 22 -1.28 -0.87 -26.90
C ASP A 22 -0.13 -0.76 -25.88
N LYS A 23 0.90 0.03 -26.20
CA LYS A 23 2.01 0.35 -25.29
C LYS A 23 1.63 1.26 -24.13
N LEU A 24 0.44 1.88 -24.15
CA LEU A 24 -0.01 2.77 -23.08
C LEU A 24 -0.52 1.98 -21.85
N SER A 25 -0.24 2.51 -20.67
CA SER A 25 -0.88 2.02 -19.45
C SER A 25 -2.39 2.27 -19.50
N THR A 26 -3.18 1.56 -18.68
CA THR A 26 -4.64 1.71 -18.66
C THR A 26 -5.06 3.13 -18.27
N ALA A 27 -4.25 3.81 -17.45
CA ALA A 27 -4.50 5.19 -17.05
C ALA A 27 -4.27 6.17 -18.21
N GLU A 28 -3.17 6.01 -18.95
CA GLU A 28 -2.85 6.83 -20.12
C GLU A 28 -3.85 6.58 -21.25
N LEU A 29 -4.30 5.34 -21.44
CA LEU A 29 -5.31 4.98 -22.43
C LEU A 29 -6.68 5.63 -22.14
N ARG A 30 -7.06 5.71 -20.86
CA ARG A 30 -8.28 6.43 -20.43
C ARG A 30 -8.15 7.94 -20.61
N ALA A 31 -6.98 8.50 -20.33
CA ALA A 31 -6.72 9.92 -20.56
C ALA A 31 -6.75 10.26 -22.07
N LEU A 32 -6.21 9.38 -22.91
CA LEU A 32 -6.27 9.51 -24.37
C LEU A 32 -7.71 9.43 -24.88
N LEU A 33 -8.53 8.51 -24.36
CA LEU A 33 -9.95 8.40 -24.69
C LEU A 33 -10.71 9.70 -24.37
N ILE A 34 -10.55 10.24 -23.16
CA ILE A 34 -11.20 11.50 -22.73
C ILE A 34 -10.79 12.65 -23.66
N ASN A 35 -9.51 12.72 -24.04
CA ASN A 35 -9.02 13.74 -24.96
C ASN A 35 -9.58 13.56 -26.38
N ALA A 36 -9.65 12.32 -26.88
CA ALA A 36 -10.20 12.02 -28.20
C ALA A 36 -11.71 12.34 -28.28
N GLU A 37 -12.46 12.02 -27.23
CA GLU A 37 -13.89 12.39 -27.12
C GLU A 37 -14.08 13.91 -27.11
N ARG A 38 -13.27 14.63 -26.33
CA ARG A 38 -13.30 16.09 -26.27
C ARG A 38 -12.95 16.74 -27.61
N LEU A 39 -12.02 16.16 -28.36
CA LEU A 39 -11.58 16.64 -29.67
C LEU A 39 -12.41 16.08 -30.83
N LYS A 40 -13.44 15.27 -30.55
CA LYS A 40 -14.31 14.60 -31.54
C LYS A 40 -13.53 13.70 -32.51
N GLU A 41 -12.40 13.15 -32.08
CA GLU A 41 -11.62 12.16 -32.83
C GLU A 41 -12.22 10.76 -32.64
N THR A 42 -13.29 10.49 -33.37
CA THR A 42 -14.13 9.28 -33.23
C THR A 42 -13.37 7.98 -33.48
N GLU A 43 -12.42 7.97 -34.40
CA GLU A 43 -11.62 6.79 -34.74
C GLU A 43 -10.65 6.40 -33.62
N VAL A 44 -9.98 7.39 -33.00
CA VAL A 44 -9.06 7.16 -31.87
C VAL A 44 -9.85 6.73 -30.64
N ALA A 45 -11.02 7.34 -30.39
CA ALA A 45 -11.89 6.95 -29.28
C ALA A 45 -12.41 5.51 -29.44
N ALA A 46 -12.81 5.11 -30.64
CA ALA A 46 -13.24 3.73 -30.92
C ALA A 46 -12.10 2.72 -30.67
N LEU A 47 -10.89 3.02 -31.13
CA LEU A 47 -9.72 2.16 -30.96
C LEU A 47 -9.30 2.04 -29.49
N CYS A 48 -9.39 3.14 -28.71
CA CYS A 48 -9.14 3.11 -27.27
C CYS A 48 -10.16 2.25 -26.53
N ASN A 49 -11.45 2.34 -26.89
CA ASN A 49 -12.50 1.52 -26.30
C ASN A 49 -12.35 0.03 -26.62
N GLU A 50 -11.95 -0.31 -27.83
CA GLU A 50 -11.67 -1.70 -28.23
C GLU A 50 -10.54 -2.30 -27.39
N ILE A 51 -9.42 -1.57 -27.24
CA ILE A 51 -8.27 -2.02 -26.45
C ILE A 51 -8.60 -2.08 -24.96
N LEU A 52 -9.35 -1.10 -24.43
CA LEU A 52 -9.84 -1.13 -23.04
C LEU A 52 -10.79 -2.31 -22.78
N GLY A 53 -11.58 -2.70 -23.78
CA GLY A 53 -12.49 -3.86 -23.71
C GLY A 53 -11.76 -5.20 -23.79
N ALA A 54 -10.67 -5.27 -24.56
CA ALA A 54 -9.85 -6.47 -24.72
C ALA A 54 -8.85 -6.70 -23.57
N ARG A 55 -8.46 -5.64 -22.84
CA ARG A 55 -7.56 -5.75 -21.69
C ARG A 55 -8.24 -6.58 -20.60
N PRO A 56 -7.54 -7.54 -19.94
CA PRO A 56 -8.12 -8.27 -18.82
C PRO A 56 -8.64 -7.24 -17.82
N ARG A 57 -9.97 -7.26 -17.60
CA ARG A 57 -10.63 -6.37 -16.65
C ARG A 57 -9.98 -6.63 -15.30
N GLY A 58 -9.03 -5.76 -14.94
CA GLY A 58 -8.45 -5.76 -13.60
C GLY A 58 -9.61 -5.84 -12.63
N HIS A 59 -9.54 -6.82 -11.73
CA HIS A 59 -10.60 -7.17 -10.80
C HIS A 59 -11.43 -5.95 -10.41
N ALA A 60 -12.74 -6.05 -10.59
CA ALA A 60 -13.68 -5.08 -10.04
C ALA A 60 -13.23 -4.76 -8.62
N PRO A 61 -13.19 -3.47 -8.20
CA PRO A 61 -12.78 -3.15 -6.86
C PRO A 61 -13.68 -3.95 -5.92
N VAL A 62 -13.09 -4.95 -5.26
CA VAL A 62 -13.77 -5.76 -4.26
C VAL A 62 -14.43 -4.73 -3.35
N ARG A 63 -15.77 -4.77 -3.27
CA ARG A 63 -16.52 -3.94 -2.33
C ARG A 63 -15.83 -4.12 -1.00
N ARG A 64 -15.15 -3.07 -0.53
CA ARG A 64 -14.41 -3.10 0.73
C ARG A 64 -15.40 -3.53 1.79
N ASP A 65 -15.18 -4.70 2.36
CA ASP A 65 -15.86 -5.06 3.58
C ASP A 65 -15.49 -3.97 4.59
N LYS A 66 -16.47 -3.15 4.97
CA LYS A 66 -16.34 -2.19 6.08
C LYS A 66 -16.27 -2.92 7.43
N ARG A 67 -16.29 -4.25 7.43
CA ARG A 67 -16.14 -5.12 8.61
C ARG A 67 -14.68 -5.05 9.06
N GLY A 68 -14.39 -4.24 10.07
CA GLY A 68 -13.08 -4.19 10.72
C GLY A 68 -12.40 -2.83 10.74
N LEU A 69 -13.05 -1.75 10.28
CA LEU A 69 -12.58 -0.40 10.62
C LEU A 69 -12.83 -0.16 12.11
N PRO A 70 -11.86 0.41 12.84
CA PRO A 70 -12.06 0.78 14.24
C PRO A 70 -13.21 1.78 14.38
N ALA A 71 -13.97 1.68 15.48
CA ALA A 71 -15.08 2.58 15.76
C ALA A 71 -14.62 4.02 16.03
N HIS A 72 -13.37 4.18 16.46
CA HIS A 72 -12.71 5.46 16.66
C HIS A 72 -12.06 6.00 15.38
N GLY A 73 -11.93 7.33 15.30
CA GLY A 73 -11.44 8.02 14.11
C GLY A 73 -9.99 7.67 13.77
N LEU A 74 -9.75 7.24 12.53
CA LEU A 74 -8.41 7.04 11.98
C LEU A 74 -7.71 8.38 11.72
N VAL A 75 -6.41 8.46 12.00
CA VAL A 75 -5.59 9.68 11.82
C VAL A 75 -4.53 9.51 10.72
N THR A 76 -3.79 10.58 10.41
CA THR A 76 -2.62 10.48 9.52
C THR A 76 -1.46 9.78 10.22
N ARG A 77 -0.52 9.21 9.45
CA ARG A 77 0.67 8.54 10.01
C ARG A 77 1.52 9.45 10.88
N THR A 78 1.78 10.68 10.44
CA THR A 78 2.52 11.67 11.22
C THR A 78 1.81 11.97 12.55
N LYS A 79 0.49 12.18 12.52
CA LYS A 79 -0.28 12.45 13.74
C LYS A 79 -0.28 11.26 14.69
N ALA A 80 -0.36 10.03 14.16
CA ALA A 80 -0.27 8.82 14.97
C ALA A 80 1.09 8.76 15.69
N PHE A 81 2.21 8.97 15.00
CA PHE A 81 3.51 8.99 15.65
C PHE A 81 3.62 10.08 16.73
N GLU A 82 3.13 11.30 16.46
CA GLU A 82 3.09 12.37 17.46
C GLU A 82 2.30 11.98 18.71
N MET A 83 1.14 11.33 18.56
CA MET A 83 0.33 10.81 19.68
C MET A 83 1.07 9.75 20.51
N HIS A 84 2.02 9.04 19.89
CA HIS A 84 2.86 8.02 20.51
C HIS A 84 4.26 8.53 20.87
N GLY A 85 4.46 9.85 20.96
CA GLY A 85 5.73 10.44 21.39
C GLY A 85 6.90 10.24 20.42
N VAL A 86 6.61 9.92 19.16
CA VAL A 86 7.61 9.65 18.12
C VAL A 86 7.65 10.80 17.12
N SER A 87 8.86 11.30 16.86
CA SER A 87 9.14 12.21 15.76
C SER A 87 9.80 11.43 14.62
N PRO A 88 9.08 11.10 13.53
CA PRO A 88 9.65 10.33 12.43
C PRO A 88 10.77 11.10 11.73
N ARG A 89 11.84 10.40 11.31
CA ARG A 89 12.98 10.98 10.57
C ARG A 89 12.52 11.69 9.30
N ASN A 90 11.52 11.14 8.61
CA ASN A 90 10.91 11.73 7.44
C ASN A 90 9.39 11.48 7.40
N ARG A 91 8.62 12.57 7.29
CA ARG A 91 7.15 12.52 7.31
C ARG A 91 6.56 11.73 6.13
N THR A 92 7.24 11.69 4.97
CA THR A 92 6.74 11.11 3.72
C THR A 92 6.96 9.60 3.64
N TRP A 93 8.05 9.07 4.18
CA TRP A 93 8.39 7.65 4.01
C TRP A 93 8.70 6.88 5.29
N SER A 94 8.96 7.54 6.44
CA SER A 94 9.22 6.81 7.69
C SER A 94 8.04 5.95 8.09
N ARG A 95 8.32 4.68 8.39
CA ARG A 95 7.34 3.66 8.81
C ARG A 95 7.49 3.26 10.27
N GLY A 96 8.45 3.84 10.97
CA GLY A 96 8.58 3.74 12.41
C GLY A 96 9.36 4.91 13.00
N GLY A 97 9.62 4.82 14.28
CA GLY A 97 10.52 5.72 14.98
C GLY A 97 10.77 5.24 16.41
N VAL A 98 11.71 5.89 17.07
CA VAL A 98 12.10 5.57 18.44
C VAL A 98 11.61 6.71 19.33
N ARG A 99 10.81 6.36 20.35
CA ARG A 99 10.35 7.28 21.39
C ARG A 99 11.51 7.61 22.34
N THR A 100 11.42 8.70 23.09
CA THR A 100 12.47 9.16 24.01
C THR A 100 12.85 8.16 25.10
N ASP A 101 11.93 7.27 25.49
CA ASP A 101 12.16 6.16 26.43
C ASP A 101 12.86 4.95 25.77
N GLY A 102 13.17 5.03 24.47
CA GLY A 102 13.80 3.97 23.71
C GLY A 102 12.81 2.95 23.13
N ALA A 103 11.51 3.09 23.34
CA ALA A 103 10.52 2.21 22.72
C ALA A 103 10.46 2.42 21.20
N VAL A 104 10.47 1.33 20.43
CA VAL A 104 10.32 1.39 18.97
C VAL A 104 8.83 1.33 18.63
N VAL A 105 8.35 2.31 17.87
CA VAL A 105 6.96 2.32 17.37
C VAL A 105 6.98 2.10 15.86
N LEU A 106 6.27 1.09 15.38
CA LEU A 106 6.21 0.68 13.98
C LEU A 106 4.77 0.74 13.45
N THR A 107 4.64 1.03 12.16
CA THR A 107 3.36 0.94 11.47
C THR A 107 3.23 -0.33 10.65
N LEU A 108 2.12 -1.06 10.81
CA LEU A 108 1.85 -2.33 10.14
C LEU A 108 0.65 -2.17 9.22
N ARG A 109 0.74 -2.60 7.96
CA ARG A 109 -0.44 -2.54 7.09
C ARG A 109 -1.35 -3.73 7.37
N VAL A 110 -2.64 -3.48 7.53
CA VAL A 110 -3.60 -4.53 7.91
C VAL A 110 -3.71 -5.64 6.85
N ASP A 111 -3.45 -5.32 5.58
CA ASP A 111 -3.46 -6.24 4.44
C ASP A 111 -2.21 -7.14 4.37
N GLU A 112 -1.16 -6.82 5.13
CA GLU A 112 0.08 -7.61 5.23
C GLU A 112 0.09 -8.50 6.48
N VAL A 113 -0.94 -8.40 7.34
CA VAL A 113 -1.07 -9.20 8.57
C VAL A 113 -1.49 -10.62 8.24
N GLN A 114 -0.71 -11.57 8.73
CA GLN A 114 -0.89 -13.00 8.54
C GLN A 114 -1.31 -13.68 9.84
N PRO A 115 -2.07 -14.78 9.77
CA PRO A 115 -2.24 -15.68 10.92
C PRO A 115 -0.89 -16.30 11.29
N ALA A 116 -0.66 -16.47 12.60
CA ALA A 116 0.49 -17.22 13.12
C ALA A 116 -0.01 -18.38 13.99
N ALA A 117 0.88 -19.32 14.33
CA ALA A 117 0.56 -20.43 15.24
C ALA A 117 -0.06 -19.93 16.56
N VAL A 118 0.45 -18.81 17.07
CA VAL A 118 -0.13 -18.07 18.18
C VAL A 118 -0.29 -16.60 17.75
N GLY A 119 -1.54 -16.13 17.67
CA GLY A 119 -1.84 -14.73 17.38
C GLY A 119 -1.69 -14.35 15.90
N LYS A 120 -0.97 -13.25 15.65
CA LYS A 120 -0.80 -12.61 14.35
C LYS A 120 0.67 -12.32 14.09
N ALA A 121 1.04 -12.27 12.81
CA ALA A 121 2.37 -11.90 12.37
C ALA A 121 2.32 -10.91 11.20
N CYS A 122 3.36 -10.10 11.05
CA CYS A 122 3.54 -9.20 9.91
C CYS A 122 5.02 -9.10 9.57
N LEU A 123 5.37 -9.21 8.28
CA LEU A 123 6.73 -8.94 7.82
C LEU A 123 7.04 -7.46 8.04
N LEU A 124 8.16 -7.15 8.69
CA LEU A 124 8.62 -5.78 8.89
C LEU A 124 9.67 -5.39 7.86
N TRP A 125 10.60 -6.30 7.58
CA TRP A 125 11.69 -6.11 6.63
C TRP A 125 12.21 -7.46 6.16
N GLY A 126 12.66 -7.55 4.91
CA GLY A 126 13.39 -8.73 4.40
C GLY A 126 14.25 -8.33 3.20
N PRO A 127 15.26 -9.12 2.82
CA PRO A 127 16.13 -8.78 1.70
C PRO A 127 15.35 -8.69 0.38
N ASN A 128 15.77 -7.75 -0.47
CA ASN A 128 15.23 -7.60 -1.82
C ASN A 128 15.91 -8.60 -2.78
N VAL A 129 15.56 -9.87 -2.66
CA VAL A 129 16.08 -10.91 -3.57
C VAL A 129 15.35 -10.81 -4.91
N ALA A 130 16.10 -10.65 -6.00
CA ALA A 130 15.59 -10.61 -7.37
C ALA A 130 14.44 -9.59 -7.60
N GLY A 131 14.43 -8.47 -6.87
CA GLY A 131 13.40 -7.46 -7.02
C GLY A 131 12.04 -7.80 -6.37
N SER A 132 11.99 -8.83 -5.53
CA SER A 132 10.75 -9.22 -4.82
C SER A 132 10.25 -8.16 -3.82
N ARG A 133 11.15 -7.33 -3.29
CA ARG A 133 10.86 -6.34 -2.24
C ARG A 133 11.67 -5.06 -2.44
N PRO A 134 11.44 -4.31 -3.53
CA PRO A 134 12.22 -3.10 -3.84
C PRO A 134 12.10 -2.03 -2.75
N TRP A 135 11.04 -2.07 -1.94
CA TRP A 135 10.86 -1.16 -0.80
C TRP A 135 11.89 -1.38 0.32
N SER A 136 12.48 -2.57 0.46
CA SER A 136 13.46 -2.89 1.50
C SER A 136 14.76 -2.09 1.33
N ASP A 137 15.14 -1.79 0.10
CA ASP A 137 16.36 -1.04 -0.24
C ASP A 137 16.13 0.48 -0.25
N SER A 138 14.86 0.92 -0.19
CA SER A 138 14.54 2.34 -0.10
C SER A 138 15.02 2.94 1.23
N PRO A 139 15.17 4.27 1.35
CA PRO A 139 15.50 4.92 2.63
C PRO A 139 14.55 4.52 3.78
N GLY A 140 13.26 4.36 3.48
CA GLY A 140 12.28 3.90 4.47
C GLY A 140 12.39 2.42 4.82
N GLY A 141 12.84 1.59 3.88
CA GLY A 141 13.18 0.19 4.14
C GLY A 141 14.39 0.06 5.06
N GLN A 142 15.46 0.81 4.78
CA GLN A 142 16.67 0.80 5.61
C GLN A 142 16.43 1.38 7.00
N GLU A 143 15.69 2.49 7.12
CA GLU A 143 15.27 3.00 8.43
C GLU A 143 14.43 1.97 9.20
N ARG A 144 13.53 1.25 8.52
CA ARG A 144 12.73 0.21 9.16
C ARG A 144 13.59 -0.96 9.62
N LEU A 145 14.62 -1.35 8.86
CA LEU A 145 15.60 -2.36 9.27
C LEU A 145 16.36 -1.94 10.54
N GLU A 146 16.81 -0.68 10.62
CA GLU A 146 17.42 -0.12 11.83
C GLU A 146 16.50 -0.27 13.04
N HIS A 147 15.22 0.13 12.90
CA HIS A 147 14.23 -0.02 13.96
C HIS A 147 13.95 -1.48 14.34
N CYS A 148 13.95 -2.41 13.37
CA CYS A 148 13.77 -3.84 13.65
C CYS A 148 14.92 -4.40 14.49
N ARG A 149 16.16 -4.00 14.18
CA ARG A 149 17.35 -4.38 14.96
C ARG A 149 17.26 -3.86 16.39
N MET A 150 16.90 -2.59 16.57
CA MET A 150 16.72 -2.01 17.91
C MET A 150 15.59 -2.70 18.70
N ALA A 151 14.46 -2.99 18.04
CA ALA A 151 13.34 -3.67 18.68
C ALA A 151 13.69 -5.10 19.11
N LEU A 152 14.46 -5.82 18.28
CA LEU A 152 14.98 -7.15 18.59
C LEU A 152 15.93 -7.11 19.79
N GLU A 153 16.88 -6.16 19.81
CA GLU A 153 17.85 -6.01 20.90
C GLU A 153 17.20 -5.63 22.23
N ARG A 154 16.17 -4.77 22.19
CA ARG A 154 15.50 -4.25 23.40
C ARG A 154 14.33 -5.11 23.86
N GLY A 155 13.85 -6.03 23.02
CA GLY A 155 12.72 -6.90 23.32
C GLY A 155 11.36 -6.20 23.43
N ALA A 156 11.25 -4.93 23.00
CA ALA A 156 10.04 -4.13 23.13
C ALA A 156 9.78 -3.29 21.88
N ALA A 157 8.59 -3.47 21.28
CA ALA A 157 8.09 -2.60 20.24
C ALA A 157 6.56 -2.45 20.33
N GLU A 158 6.07 -1.30 19.85
CA GLU A 158 4.66 -0.97 19.72
C GLU A 158 4.27 -0.93 18.24
N GLY A 159 3.07 -1.38 17.93
CA GLY A 159 2.54 -1.46 16.58
C GLY A 159 1.27 -0.64 16.41
N LEU A 160 1.19 0.12 15.32
CA LEU A 160 0.00 0.86 14.92
C LEU A 160 -0.50 0.34 13.56
N LEU A 161 -1.79 0.04 13.46
CA LEU A 161 -2.37 -0.50 12.24
C LEU A 161 -2.69 0.59 11.23
N ILE A 162 -2.23 0.39 9.99
CA ILE A 162 -2.54 1.22 8.83
C ILE A 162 -3.64 0.54 8.01
N TYR A 163 -4.65 1.35 7.67
CA TYR A 163 -5.74 1.02 6.78
C TYR A 163 -5.65 1.87 5.51
N GLY A 164 -6.16 1.31 4.40
CA GLY A 164 -6.32 2.03 3.14
C GLY A 164 -5.15 1.86 2.16
N ALA A 165 -5.48 1.80 0.86
CA ALA A 165 -4.53 1.50 -0.20
C ALA A 165 -3.75 2.72 -0.73
N LYS A 166 -4.35 3.92 -0.72
CA LYS A 166 -3.77 5.14 -1.34
C LYS A 166 -3.30 6.17 -0.33
N THR A 167 -3.97 6.25 0.81
CA THR A 167 -3.69 7.21 1.88
C THR A 167 -3.65 6.44 3.19
N ASP A 168 -2.54 6.51 3.89
CA ASP A 168 -2.40 5.85 5.18
C ASP A 168 -3.39 6.47 6.17
N ARG A 169 -4.32 5.65 6.65
CA ARG A 169 -5.22 5.98 7.76
C ARG A 169 -4.86 5.07 8.92
N VAL A 170 -4.32 5.64 9.98
CA VAL A 170 -3.74 4.88 11.09
C VAL A 170 -4.73 4.85 12.24
N ASP A 171 -4.90 3.65 12.80
CA ASP A 171 -5.49 3.50 14.12
C ASP A 171 -4.41 3.83 15.16
N ALA A 172 -4.54 5.00 15.79
CA ALA A 172 -3.63 5.45 16.83
C ALA A 172 -4.08 5.08 18.25
N GLN A 173 -5.26 4.48 18.44
CA GLN A 173 -5.74 4.11 19.78
C GLN A 173 -5.49 2.64 20.08
N THR A 174 -5.53 1.77 19.06
CA THR A 174 -5.20 0.35 19.20
C THR A 174 -3.69 0.17 19.10
N VAL A 175 -3.02 0.12 20.25
CA VAL A 175 -1.56 -0.14 20.33
C VAL A 175 -1.31 -1.64 20.48
N LEU A 176 -0.58 -2.20 19.54
CA LEU A 176 -0.17 -3.60 19.56
C LEU A 176 1.15 -3.74 20.32
N LYS A 177 1.22 -4.64 21.30
CA LYS A 177 2.50 -5.03 21.91
C LYS A 177 3.18 -6.04 20.98
N LEU A 178 4.22 -5.61 20.30
CA LEU A 178 4.92 -6.42 19.31
C LEU A 178 6.14 -7.09 19.94
N GLN A 179 6.31 -8.36 19.59
CA GLN A 179 7.60 -9.04 19.68
C GLN A 179 8.23 -9.04 18.29
N VAL A 180 9.46 -8.56 18.18
CA VAL A 180 10.21 -8.60 16.92
C VAL A 180 11.14 -9.80 16.93
N GLU A 181 11.09 -10.59 15.87
CA GLU A 181 11.87 -11.80 15.68
C GLU A 181 12.65 -11.72 14.37
N LYS A 182 13.87 -12.27 14.38
CA LYS A 182 14.63 -12.50 13.15
C LYS A 182 14.44 -13.96 12.72
N ARG A 183 14.01 -14.18 11.48
CA ARG A 183 13.85 -15.49 10.84
C ARG A 183 14.69 -15.48 9.58
N ASP A 184 15.79 -16.21 9.59
CA ASP A 184 16.83 -16.08 8.55
C ASP A 184 17.24 -14.62 8.37
N ASP A 185 17.07 -14.04 7.19
CA ASP A 185 17.35 -12.62 6.90
C ASP A 185 16.13 -11.70 7.00
N GLU A 186 14.98 -12.22 7.41
CA GLU A 186 13.74 -11.46 7.57
C GLU A 186 13.48 -11.07 9.02
N TYR A 187 12.86 -9.90 9.20
CA TYR A 187 12.38 -9.41 10.48
C TYR A 187 10.86 -9.41 10.48
N TRP A 188 10.29 -10.05 11.50
CA TRP A 188 8.86 -10.23 11.66
C TRP A 188 8.39 -9.63 12.98
N ALA A 189 7.22 -9.01 12.98
CA ALA A 189 6.48 -8.68 14.19
C ALA A 189 5.47 -9.80 14.47
N THR A 190 5.39 -10.23 15.73
CA THR A 190 4.36 -11.14 16.23
C THR A 190 3.63 -10.49 17.40
N TRP A 191 2.33 -10.75 17.53
CA TRP A 191 1.54 -10.30 18.68
C TRP A 191 0.30 -11.16 18.89
N ILE A 192 -0.19 -11.18 20.12
CA ILE A 192 -1.46 -11.80 20.47
C ILE A 192 -2.52 -10.70 20.51
N PRO A 193 -3.58 -10.77 19.68
CA PRO A 193 -4.68 -9.81 19.76
C PRO A 193 -5.29 -9.84 21.17
N GLN A 194 -5.28 -8.72 21.86
CA GLN A 194 -6.00 -8.60 23.12
C GLN A 194 -7.49 -8.47 22.81
N LYS A 195 -8.32 -9.31 23.43
CA LYS A 195 -9.77 -9.10 23.40
C LYS A 195 -10.04 -7.82 24.18
N HIS A 196 -10.55 -6.78 23.50
CA HIS A 196 -11.18 -5.67 24.20
C HIS A 196 -12.39 -6.22 24.95
N VAL A 197 -12.25 -6.41 26.26
CA VAL A 197 -13.40 -6.60 27.13
C VAL A 197 -14.07 -5.24 27.21
N VAL A 198 -15.13 -5.06 26.41
CA VAL A 198 -16.03 -3.93 26.58
C VAL A 198 -16.77 -4.18 27.89
N VAL A 199 -16.27 -3.61 28.99
CA VAL A 199 -17.05 -3.46 30.20
C VAL A 199 -18.17 -2.48 29.84
N ARG A 200 -19.36 -3.01 29.59
CA ARG A 200 -20.56 -2.18 29.59
C ARG A 200 -20.80 -1.83 31.05
N GLU A 201 -20.49 -0.60 31.45
CA GLU A 201 -21.11 -0.02 32.64
C GLU A 201 -22.62 -0.09 32.44
N VAL A 202 -23.27 -0.78 33.38
CA VAL A 202 -24.71 -0.84 33.49
C VAL A 202 -25.06 0.28 34.46
N ASP A 203 -25.55 1.40 33.93
CA ASP A 203 -26.34 2.36 34.70
C ASP A 203 -27.78 1.86 34.82
#